data_AF-A0A924RZS2-F1
#
_entry.id   AF-A0A924RZS2-F1
#
_cell.length_a   1.000
_cell.length_b   1.000
_cell.length_c   1.000
_cell.angle_alpha   90.00
_cell.angle_beta   90.00
_cell.angle_gamma   90.00
#
_symmetry.space_group_name_H-M   'P 1'
#
loop_
_entity.id
_entity.type
_entity.pdbx_description
1 polymer ?
#
loop_
_entity_poly.entity_id
_entity_poly.type
_entity_poly.pdbx_seq_one_letter_code
_entity_poly.pdbx_strand_id
1 'polypeptide(L)' 'LETQHFPDSPNHPNFPSTELKPGDTYKTTSIYKFSTK' A
#
# COMPACT_ATOMS: atom_id res chain seq x y z
N LEU A 1 -8.73 1.15 10.14
CA LEU A 1 -8.87 1.27 8.67
C LEU A 1 -7.65 0.57 8.05
N GLU A 2 -7.82 -0.20 6.99
CA GLU A 2 -6.72 -0.95 6.38
C GLU A 2 -6.29 -0.26 5.08
N THR A 3 -5.21 0.53 5.15
CA THR A 3 -4.61 1.14 3.97
C THR A 3 -3.61 0.17 3.37
N GLN A 4 -3.91 -0.34 2.18
CA GLN A 4 -3.07 -1.32 1.50
C GLN A 4 -3.32 -1.31 0.00
N HIS A 5 -2.53 -2.10 -0.72
CA HIS A 5 -2.76 -2.42 -2.13
C HIS A 5 -4.07 -3.21 -2.30
N PHE A 6 -4.56 -3.31 -3.55
CA PHE A 6 -5.77 -4.07 -3.80
C PHE A 6 -5.58 -5.56 -3.43
N PRO A 7 -6.60 -6.20 -2.83
CA PRO A 7 -6.58 -7.65 -2.64
C PRO A 7 -6.31 -8.35 -3.98
N ASP A 8 -5.49 -9.41 -3.92
CA ASP A 8 -5.17 -10.26 -5.07
C ASP A 8 -4.41 -9.57 -6.23
N SER A 9 -3.78 -8.41 -5.98
CA SER A 9 -2.96 -7.70 -6.98
C SER A 9 -1.95 -8.55 -7.75
N PRO A 10 -1.25 -9.54 -7.15
CA PRO A 10 -0.34 -10.39 -7.91
C PRO A 10 -1.01 -11.21 -9.04
N ASN A 11 -2.30 -11.52 -8.92
CA ASN A 11 -3.05 -12.32 -9.89
C ASN A 11 -3.87 -11.48 -10.87
N HIS A 12 -3.91 -10.16 -10.69
CA HIS A 12 -4.65 -9.22 -11.53
C HIS A 12 -3.68 -8.26 -12.25
N PRO A 13 -3.28 -8.53 -13.51
CA PRO A 13 -2.22 -7.77 -14.20
C PRO A 13 -2.58 -6.31 -14.49
N ASN A 14 -3.86 -5.94 -14.36
CA ASN A 14 -4.35 -4.57 -14.47
C ASN A 14 -4.33 -3.81 -13.14
N PHE A 15 -4.00 -4.45 -12.02
CA PHE A 15 -3.82 -3.78 -10.73
C PHE A 15 -2.39 -3.24 -10.59
N PRO A 16 -2.17 -2.21 -9.76
CA PRO A 16 -0.82 -1.80 -9.39
C PRO A 16 -0.03 -2.99 -8.82
N SER A 17 1.20 -3.18 -9.31
CA SER A 17 2.07 -4.25 -8.83
C SER A 17 2.43 -4.08 -7.35
N THR A 18 2.52 -5.20 -6.63
CA THR A 18 3.03 -5.28 -5.26
C THR A 18 4.46 -5.83 -5.21
N GLU A 19 5.11 -6.03 -6.36
CA GLU A 19 6.49 -6.51 -6.45
C GLU A 19 7.47 -5.43 -5.97
N LEU A 20 8.44 -5.84 -5.14
CA LEU A 20 9.60 -5.04 -4.77
C LEU A 20 10.86 -5.78 -5.23
N LYS A 21 11.73 -5.13 -5.99
CA LYS A 21 12.94 -5.76 -6.52
C LYS A 21 14.14 -5.56 -5.58
N PRO A 22 15.19 -6.40 -5.68
CA PRO A 22 16.41 -6.18 -4.90
C PRO A 22 17.00 -4.78 -5.12
N GLY A 23 17.26 -4.07 -4.02
CA GLY A 23 17.76 -2.69 -4.05
C GLY A 23 16.67 -1.61 -4.04
N ASP A 24 15.41 -1.97 -4.29
CA ASP A 24 14.30 -1.01 -4.18
C ASP A 24 13.94 -0.75 -2.72
N THR A 25 13.43 0.46 -2.46
CA THR A 25 12.92 0.84 -1.14
C THR A 25 11.41 0.85 -1.14
N TYR A 26 10.82 -0.01 -0.30
CA TYR A 26 9.40 0.05 0.00
C TYR A 26 9.08 1.17 0.99
N LYS A 27 8.06 1.98 0.70
CA LYS A 27 7.59 3.04 1.62
C LYS A 27 6.08 3.18 1.54
N THR A 28 5.43 3.23 2.71
CA THR A 28 4.01 3.56 2.86
C THR A 28 3.82 4.47 4.07
N THR A 29 2.73 5.22 4.13
CA THR A 29 2.43 6.12 5.26
C THR A 29 0.93 6.17 5.49
N SER A 30 0.51 5.91 6.72
CA SER A 30 -0.89 5.96 7.15
C SER A 30 -1.01 6.91 8.32
N ILE A 31 -1.83 7.95 8.17
CA ILE A 31 -1.98 9.00 9.19
C ILE A 31 -3.40 8.93 9.74
N TYR A 32 -3.49 8.70 11.04
CA TYR A 32 -4.71 8.86 11.81
C TYR A 32 -4.59 10.12 12.64
N LYS A 33 -5.31 11.17 12.25
CA LYS A 33 -5.32 12.45 12.97
C LYS A 33 -6.69 12.67 13.58
N PHE A 34 -6.72 12.76 14.90
CA PHE A 34 -7.91 13.08 15.68
C PHE A 34 -7.75 14.46 16.33
N SER A 35 -8.85 15.17 16.54
CA SER A 35 -8.88 16.45 17.23
C SER A 35 -10.18 16.63 17.98
N THR A 36 -10.12 17.23 19.17
CA THR A 36 -11.27 17.76 19.92
C THR A 36 -11.20 19.29 19.95
N LYS A 37 -12.28 19.96 20.33
CA LYS A 37 -12.23 21.40 20.66
C LYS A 37 -11.45 21.62 21.95
#